data_AF-A0A8C6Z9V6-F1
#
_entry.id   AF-A0A8C6Z9V6-F1
#
_cell.length_a   1.000
_cell.length_b   1.000
_cell.length_c   1.000
_cell.angle_alpha   90.00
_cell.angle_beta   90.00
_cell.angle_gamma   90.00
#
_symmetry.space_group_name_H-M   'P 1'
#
loop_
_entity.id
_entity.type
_entity.pdbx_description
1 polymer ?
#
loop_
_entity_poly.entity_id
_entity_poly.type
_entity_poly.pdbx_seq_one_letter_code
_entity_poly.pdbx_strand_id
1 'polypeptide(L)'
;ACQLVLHFPPLSPTSPSGAMANFVAPEIKKFGPWDYVVFAGLFLVSASIGVFFAIKERKKKSSKDFLVGGRQMTCGPIAFSLTSSFMSAVTVLGTPSEVYRYGASFILFFLSYTLVIFFTAELFVPVFYRSGITSTYEYLELRFNKVVRFAATLIYILQTVRRRCQSLRDGST
;
A
#
# COMPACT_ATOMS: atom_id res chain seq x y z
N ALA A 1 3.42 -5.69 -2.94
CA ALA A 1 2.12 -5.74 -3.66
C ALA A 1 2.14 -4.96 -4.99
N CYS A 2 2.59 -3.70 -5.04
CA CYS A 2 2.58 -2.85 -6.25
C CYS A 2 3.61 -3.22 -7.36
N GLN A 3 4.36 -4.32 -7.20
CA GLN A 3 5.38 -4.79 -8.16
C GLN A 3 4.93 -6.04 -8.93
N LEU A 4 3.88 -6.73 -8.48
CA LEU A 4 3.44 -7.98 -9.11
C LEU A 4 2.68 -7.77 -10.42
N VAL A 5 2.07 -6.59 -10.62
CA VAL A 5 1.33 -6.26 -11.85
C VAL A 5 2.26 -5.84 -13.00
N LEU A 6 3.50 -5.42 -12.70
CA LEU A 6 4.48 -5.01 -13.72
C LEU A 6 5.30 -6.17 -14.31
N HIS A 7 5.10 -7.39 -13.82
CA HIS A 7 5.74 -8.60 -14.36
C HIS A 7 4.73 -9.49 -15.11
N PHE A 8 3.65 -8.92 -15.63
CA PHE A 8 2.94 -9.54 -16.72
C PHE A 8 3.64 -9.15 -18.04
N PRO A 9 4.24 -10.10 -18.77
CA PRO A 9 4.70 -9.83 -20.13
C PRO A 9 3.51 -9.37 -20.98
N PRO A 10 3.73 -8.60 -22.06
CA PRO A 10 2.67 -8.20 -22.95
C PRO A 10 2.10 -9.47 -23.60
N LEU A 11 0.94 -9.92 -23.12
CA LEU A 11 0.14 -10.87 -23.88
C LEU A 11 -0.39 -10.13 -25.11
N SER A 12 0.08 -10.63 -26.24
CA SER A 12 -0.21 -10.21 -27.62
C SER A 12 -1.71 -10.00 -27.90
N PRO A 13 -2.04 -9.14 -28.88
CA PRO A 13 -3.42 -8.84 -29.24
C PRO A 13 -3.96 -9.95 -30.15
N THR A 14 -4.87 -10.77 -29.65
CA THR A 14 -5.77 -11.57 -30.49
C THR A 14 -7.22 -11.42 -30.00
N SER A 15 -7.91 -10.53 -30.70
CA SER A 15 -9.37 -10.40 -30.99
C SER A 15 -10.25 -11.62 -30.66
N PRO A 16 -11.56 -11.49 -30.35
CA PRO A 16 -12.47 -10.47 -30.91
C PRO A 16 -13.43 -9.76 -29.94
N SER A 17 -13.56 -8.45 -30.15
CA SER A 17 -14.76 -7.68 -30.51
C SER A 17 -16.17 -7.97 -29.95
N GLY A 18 -16.37 -8.90 -29.01
CA GLY A 18 -17.71 -9.34 -28.57
C GLY A 18 -18.05 -9.15 -27.09
N ALA A 19 -17.07 -8.88 -26.22
CA ALA A 19 -17.27 -8.78 -24.77
C ALA A 19 -17.16 -7.36 -24.19
N MET A 20 -16.97 -6.34 -25.03
CA MET A 20 -16.98 -4.93 -24.62
C MET A 20 -18.38 -4.29 -24.61
N ALA A 21 -19.45 -5.07 -24.80
CA ALA A 21 -20.81 -4.53 -24.94
C ALA A 21 -21.61 -4.42 -23.63
N ASN A 22 -21.06 -4.83 -22.47
CA ASN A 22 -21.79 -4.80 -21.19
C ASN A 22 -21.01 -4.14 -20.05
N PHE A 23 -20.11 -3.20 -20.35
CA PHE A 23 -19.87 -2.13 -19.39
C PHE A 23 -21.07 -1.19 -19.48
N VAL A 24 -22.14 -1.55 -18.75
CA VAL A 24 -23.21 -0.62 -18.41
C VAL A 24 -22.53 0.61 -17.86
N ALA A 25 -22.51 1.69 -18.65
CA ALA A 25 -22.16 3.00 -18.15
C ALA A 25 -23.07 3.23 -16.94
N PRO A 26 -22.53 3.41 -15.73
CA PRO A 26 -23.36 3.53 -14.54
C PRO A 26 -24.30 4.71 -14.78
N GLU A 27 -25.59 4.45 -14.63
CA GLU A 27 -26.60 5.51 -14.58
C GLU A 27 -26.15 6.47 -13.47
N ILE A 28 -25.84 7.73 -13.80
CA ILE A 28 -25.42 8.74 -12.82
C ILE A 28 -26.68 9.12 -12.02
N LYS A 29 -27.08 8.24 -11.11
CA LYS A 29 -28.04 8.57 -10.06
C LYS A 29 -27.44 9.72 -9.28
N LYS A 30 -28.16 10.83 -9.21
CA LYS A 30 -27.82 11.96 -8.35
C LYS A 30 -27.60 11.41 -6.95
N PHE A 31 -26.40 11.66 -6.40
CA PHE A 31 -26.00 11.24 -5.06
C PHE A 31 -27.11 11.60 -4.08
N GLY A 32 -27.55 10.60 -3.31
CA GLY A 32 -28.56 10.81 -2.30
C GLY A 32 -28.03 11.75 -1.23
N PRO A 33 -28.90 12.46 -0.50
CA PRO A 33 -28.49 13.25 0.66
C PRO A 33 -27.65 12.43 1.66
N TRP A 34 -27.94 11.13 1.77
CA TRP A 34 -27.20 10.17 2.59
C TRP A 34 -25.75 9.95 2.16
N ASP A 35 -25.47 9.91 0.86
CA ASP A 35 -24.10 9.77 0.35
C ASP A 35 -23.25 10.98 0.75
N TYR A 36 -23.82 12.18 0.67
CA TYR A 36 -23.16 13.41 1.13
C TYR A 36 -22.92 13.40 2.64
N VAL A 37 -23.87 12.92 3.45
CA VAL A 37 -23.71 12.79 4.91
C VAL A 37 -22.57 11.83 5.24
N VAL A 38 -22.47 10.69 4.56
CA VAL A 38 -21.38 9.73 4.76
C VAL A 38 -20.04 10.34 4.34
N PHE A 39 -19.99 11.04 3.20
CA PHE A 39 -18.76 11.67 2.71
C PHE A 39 -18.27 12.78 3.65
N ALA A 40 -19.19 13.62 4.12
CA ALA A 40 -18.89 14.66 5.10
C ALA A 40 -18.46 14.05 6.45
N GLY A 41 -19.14 13.00 6.91
CA GLY A 41 -18.79 12.28 8.13
C GLY A 41 -17.40 11.65 8.06
N LEU A 42 -17.07 10.97 6.96
CA LEU A 42 -15.74 10.40 6.74
C LEU A 42 -14.64 11.47 6.79
N PHE A 43 -14.86 12.60 6.11
CA PHE A 43 -13.90 13.71 6.08
C PHE A 43 -13.72 14.33 7.47
N LEU A 44 -14.83 14.58 8.19
CA LEU A 44 -14.82 15.11 9.54
C LEU A 44 -14.12 14.18 10.52
N VAL A 45 -14.39 12.87 10.47
CA VAL A 45 -13.73 11.88 11.33
C VAL A 45 -12.23 11.82 11.04
N SER A 46 -11.84 11.72 9.76
CA SER A 46 -10.42 11.72 9.37
C SER A 46 -9.68 12.99 9.82
N ALA A 47 -10.29 14.16 9.58
CA ALA A 47 -9.70 15.44 9.97
C ALA A 47 -9.64 15.59 11.50
N SER A 48 -10.68 15.20 12.23
CA SER A 48 -10.72 15.31 13.69
C SER A 48 -9.72 14.38 14.37
N ILE A 49 -9.50 13.16 13.87
CA ILE A 49 -8.43 12.28 14.38
C ILE A 49 -7.06 12.94 14.18
N GLY A 50 -6.79 13.48 12.98
CA GLY A 50 -5.53 14.17 12.69
C GLY A 50 -5.31 15.41 13.57
N VAL A 51 -6.34 16.25 13.72
CA VAL A 51 -6.28 17.46 14.55
C VAL A 51 -6.15 17.11 16.04
N PHE A 52 -6.86 16.09 16.52
CA PHE A 52 -6.78 15.63 17.90
C PHE A 52 -5.37 15.13 18.24
N PHE A 53 -4.77 14.31 17.39
CA PHE A 53 -3.38 13.86 17.56
C PHE A 53 -2.39 15.03 17.48
N ALA A 54 -2.56 15.94 16.52
CA ALA A 54 -1.70 17.12 16.37
C ALA A 54 -1.72 18.03 17.62
N ILE A 55 -2.89 18.28 18.20
CA ILE A 55 -3.03 19.10 19.43
C ILE A 55 -2.48 18.36 20.65
N LYS A 56 -2.72 17.04 20.75
CA LYS A 56 -2.24 16.21 21.86
C LYS A 56 -0.71 16.08 21.88
N GLU A 57 -0.10 15.93 20.71
CA GLU A 57 1.35 15.81 20.56
C GLU A 57 2.07 17.17 20.65
N ARG A 58 1.43 18.27 20.24
CA ARG A 58 1.93 19.64 20.48
C ARG A 58 2.19 19.93 21.97
N LYS A 59 1.46 19.29 22.89
CA LYS A 59 1.67 19.41 24.34
C LYS A 59 2.90 18.62 24.85
N LYS A 60 3.37 17.61 24.11
CA LYS A 60 4.57 16.82 24.44
C LYS A 60 5.74 17.26 23.56
N LYS A 61 6.33 18.43 23.87
CA LYS A 61 7.48 18.99 23.14
C LYS A 61 8.75 18.14 23.33
N SER A 62 8.95 17.13 22.50
CA SER A 62 10.26 16.55 22.21
C SER A 62 10.25 15.97 20.79
N SER A 63 10.93 16.63 19.84
CA SER A 63 10.94 16.23 18.42
C SER A 63 11.50 14.82 18.19
N LYS A 64 12.27 14.28 19.15
CA LYS A 64 12.76 12.91 19.10
C LYS A 64 11.65 11.90 19.40
N ASP A 65 10.78 12.17 20.38
CA ASP A 65 9.68 11.25 20.72
C ASP A 65 8.60 11.18 19.64
N PHE A 66 8.43 12.24 18.85
CA PHE A 66 7.52 12.25 17.70
C PHE A 66 8.03 11.36 16.54
N LEU A 67 9.35 11.32 16.32
CA LEU A 67 9.94 10.54 15.22
C LEU A 67 10.18 9.06 15.54
N VAL A 68 10.41 8.71 16.82
CA VAL A 68 10.58 7.30 17.27
C VAL A 68 9.42 6.76 18.12
N GLY A 69 8.36 7.55 18.33
CA GLY A 69 7.18 7.11 19.09
C GLY A 69 7.52 6.64 20.52
N GLY A 70 8.55 7.21 21.13
CA GLY A 70 9.03 6.82 22.46
C GLY A 70 9.50 5.37 22.62
N ARG A 71 9.78 4.61 21.54
CA ARG A 71 10.15 3.16 21.55
C ARG A 71 9.17 2.24 22.31
N GLN A 72 8.02 2.76 22.74
CA GLN A 72 6.99 2.08 23.54
C GLN A 72 5.67 1.97 22.78
N MET A 73 5.64 2.31 21.49
CA MET A 73 4.45 2.08 20.67
C MET A 73 4.17 0.58 20.59
N THR A 74 2.98 0.19 21.03
CA THR A 74 2.48 -1.19 20.96
C THR A 74 2.56 -1.70 19.52
N CYS A 75 2.81 -3.00 19.35
CA CYS A 75 2.90 -3.65 18.03
C CYS A 75 1.65 -3.43 17.15
N GLY A 76 0.47 -3.30 17.77
CA GLY A 76 -0.82 -3.13 17.08
C GLY A 76 -0.89 -1.95 16.11
N PRO A 77 -0.75 -0.68 16.58
CA PRO A 77 -0.78 0.50 15.70
C PRO A 77 0.25 0.47 14.56
N ILE A 78 1.44 -0.09 14.81
CA ILE A 78 2.50 -0.21 13.81
C ILE A 78 2.07 -1.17 12.70
N ALA A 79 1.55 -2.35 13.06
CA ALA A 79 1.03 -3.31 12.11
C ALA A 79 -0.13 -2.73 11.29
N PHE A 80 -1.06 -2.03 11.94
CA PHE A 80 -2.21 -1.40 11.27
C PHE A 80 -1.77 -0.36 10.23
N SER A 81 -0.80 0.49 10.56
CA SER A 81 -0.24 1.48 9.63
C SER A 81 0.46 0.83 8.44
N LEU A 82 1.20 -0.26 8.68
CA LEU A 82 1.86 -1.02 7.61
C LEU A 82 0.83 -1.64 6.67
N THR A 83 -0.19 -2.32 7.20
CA THR A 83 -1.27 -2.90 6.39
C THR A 83 -2.01 -1.84 5.57
N SER A 84 -2.33 -0.69 6.17
CA SER A 84 -2.96 0.43 5.46
C SER A 84 -2.11 0.94 4.29
N SER A 85 -0.79 0.95 4.43
CA SER A 85 0.13 1.41 3.38
C SER A 85 0.23 0.43 2.21
N PHE A 86 -0.06 -0.85 2.45
CA PHE A 86 -0.02 -1.89 1.40
C PHE A 86 -1.33 -2.01 0.61
N MET A 87 -2.46 -1.53 1.15
CA MET A 87 -3.74 -1.54 0.45
C MET A 87 -3.76 -0.47 -0.65
N SER A 88 -4.12 -0.88 -1.87
CA SER A 88 -4.28 0.02 -3.02
C SER A 88 -5.64 -0.20 -3.67
N ALA A 89 -6.26 0.89 -4.16
CA ALA A 89 -7.56 0.86 -4.82
C ALA A 89 -7.57 -0.04 -6.07
N VAL A 90 -6.43 -0.12 -6.78
CA VAL A 90 -6.28 -0.98 -7.97
C VAL A 90 -6.45 -2.44 -7.60
N THR A 91 -5.89 -2.87 -6.47
CA THR A 91 -6.04 -4.24 -6.01
C THR A 91 -7.49 -4.50 -5.65
N VAL A 92 -8.15 -3.63 -4.89
CA VAL A 92 -9.55 -3.83 -4.47
C VAL A 92 -10.48 -4.02 -5.67
N LEU A 93 -10.30 -3.25 -6.74
CA LEU A 93 -11.09 -3.39 -7.97
C LEU A 93 -10.63 -4.53 -8.88
N GLY A 94 -9.33 -4.84 -8.91
CA GLY A 94 -8.76 -5.89 -9.76
C GLY A 94 -8.98 -7.31 -9.21
N THR A 95 -8.94 -7.49 -7.89
CA THR A 95 -9.08 -8.79 -7.21
C THR A 95 -10.34 -9.55 -7.62
N PRO A 96 -11.55 -8.97 -7.67
CA PRO A 96 -12.73 -9.71 -8.09
C PRO A 96 -12.60 -10.22 -9.53
N SER A 97 -12.07 -9.41 -10.44
CA SER A 97 -11.90 -9.80 -11.85
C SER A 97 -10.96 -11.01 -12.01
N GLU A 98 -9.96 -11.13 -11.14
CA GLU A 98 -9.00 -12.23 -11.15
C GLU A 98 -9.59 -13.50 -10.53
N VAL A 99 -10.35 -13.36 -9.43
CA VAL A 99 -11.07 -14.47 -8.79
C VAL A 99 -12.09 -15.09 -9.74
N TYR A 100 -12.82 -14.28 -10.51
CA TYR A 100 -13.79 -14.79 -11.49
C TYR A 100 -13.15 -15.62 -12.60
N ARG A 101 -11.90 -15.32 -12.99
CA ARG A 101 -11.21 -16.00 -14.10
C ARG A 101 -10.37 -17.21 -13.65
N TYR A 102 -9.76 -17.15 -12.48
CA TYR A 102 -8.73 -18.10 -12.04
C TYR A 102 -9.05 -18.80 -10.71
N GLY A 103 -10.28 -18.71 -10.20
CA GLY A 103 -10.75 -19.10 -8.86
C GLY A 103 -9.92 -20.10 -8.03
N ALA A 104 -9.52 -21.25 -8.58
CA ALA A 104 -8.70 -22.25 -7.87
C ALA A 104 -7.24 -21.79 -7.61
N SER A 105 -6.58 -21.16 -8.58
CA SER A 105 -5.20 -20.66 -8.44
C SER A 105 -5.09 -19.50 -7.44
N PHE A 106 -6.18 -18.75 -7.29
CA PHE A 106 -6.24 -17.62 -6.36
C PHE A 106 -6.11 -18.06 -4.89
N ILE A 107 -6.70 -19.20 -4.51
CA ILE A 107 -6.60 -19.74 -3.14
C ILE A 107 -5.16 -20.14 -2.82
N LEU A 108 -4.44 -20.76 -3.77
CA LEU A 108 -3.02 -21.11 -3.60
C LEU A 108 -2.14 -19.86 -3.43
N PHE A 109 -2.47 -18.77 -4.14
CA PHE A 109 -1.80 -17.49 -3.99
C PHE A 109 -2.01 -16.89 -2.59
N PHE A 110 -3.25 -16.91 -2.09
CA PHE A 110 -3.58 -16.45 -0.73
C PHE A 110 -2.89 -17.27 0.35
N LEU A 111 -2.84 -18.60 0.20
CA LEU A 111 -2.17 -19.48 1.14
C LEU A 111 -0.66 -19.20 1.17
N SER A 112 -0.03 -19.06 0.00
CA SER A 112 1.39 -18.72 -0.12
C SER A 112 1.70 -17.35 0.50
N TYR A 113 0.85 -16.35 0.26
CA TYR A 113 1.01 -15.01 0.82
C TYR A 113 0.91 -15.01 2.35
N THR A 114 -0.03 -15.77 2.90
CA THR A 114 -0.20 -15.92 4.36
C THR A 114 1.04 -16.59 4.98
N LEU A 115 1.56 -17.65 4.36
CA LEU A 115 2.78 -18.32 4.83
C LEU A 115 4.00 -17.39 4.79
N VAL A 116 4.17 -16.61 3.73
CA VAL A 116 5.27 -15.65 3.62
C VAL A 116 5.19 -14.59 4.72
N ILE A 117 4.00 -14.05 5.01
CA ILE A 117 3.84 -13.07 6.10
C ILE A 117 4.19 -13.70 7.45
N PHE A 118 3.70 -14.91 7.72
CA PHE A 118 3.99 -15.61 8.97
C PHE A 118 5.49 -15.84 9.15
N PHE A 119 6.16 -16.35 8.11
CA PHE A 119 7.60 -16.61 8.13
C PHE A 119 8.42 -15.33 8.24
N THR A 120 7.96 -14.25 7.58
CA THR A 120 8.58 -12.93 7.67
C THR A 120 8.45 -12.38 9.09
N ALA A 121 7.30 -12.51 9.74
CA ALA A 121 7.11 -12.05 11.11
C ALA A 121 8.05 -12.80 12.07
N GLU A 122 8.11 -14.13 12.01
CA GLU A 122 8.98 -14.94 12.89
C GLU A 122 10.47 -14.71 12.65
N LEU A 123 10.92 -14.51 11.41
CA LEU A 123 12.35 -14.29 11.14
C LEU A 123 12.80 -12.84 11.33
N PHE A 124 12.03 -11.87 10.82
CA PHE A 124 12.48 -10.48 10.82
C PHE A 124 12.29 -9.83 12.19
N VAL A 125 11.23 -10.15 12.94
CA VAL A 125 10.99 -9.56 14.28
C VAL A 125 12.16 -9.79 15.24
N PRO A 126 12.67 -11.02 15.49
CA PRO A 126 13.77 -11.23 16.43
C PRO A 126 15.10 -10.64 15.95
N VAL A 127 15.33 -10.61 14.63
CA VAL A 127 16.53 -10.00 14.04
C VAL A 127 16.56 -8.50 14.27
N PHE A 128 15.45 -7.79 14.04
CA PHE A 128 15.37 -6.34 14.27
C PHE A 128 15.46 -5.97 15.76
N TYR A 129 14.88 -6.78 16.65
CA TYR A 129 14.95 -6.52 18.09
C TYR A 129 16.37 -6.66 18.66
N ARG A 130 17.18 -7.60 18.16
CA ARG A 130 18.56 -7.81 18.63
C ARG A 130 19.54 -6.72 18.20
N SER A 131 19.36 -6.14 17.01
CA SER A 131 20.24 -5.08 16.52
C SER A 131 19.88 -3.68 17.03
N GLY A 132 18.71 -3.49 17.65
CA GLY A 132 18.31 -2.23 18.29
C GLY A 132 18.16 -1.03 17.34
N ILE A 133 18.16 -1.30 16.03
CA ILE A 133 18.16 -0.32 14.95
C ILE A 133 16.73 -0.06 14.49
N THR A 134 16.33 1.22 14.45
CA THR A 134 14.97 1.66 14.16
C THR A 134 14.65 1.75 12.66
N SER A 135 15.62 1.54 11.78
CA SER A 135 15.45 1.66 10.33
C SER A 135 16.03 0.48 9.57
N THR A 136 15.22 -0.15 8.72
CA THR A 136 15.64 -1.26 7.84
C THR A 136 16.88 -0.90 7.01
N TYR A 137 17.01 0.36 6.59
CA TYR A 137 18.15 0.81 5.78
C TYR A 137 19.48 0.85 6.53
N GLU A 138 19.46 1.10 7.83
CA GLU A 138 20.66 1.12 8.67
C GLU A 138 21.18 -0.30 8.90
N TYR A 139 20.27 -1.29 8.99
CA TYR A 139 20.64 -2.71 8.97
C TYR A 139 21.29 -3.13 7.64
N LEU A 140 20.75 -2.67 6.49
CA LEU A 140 21.37 -2.93 5.19
C LEU A 140 22.73 -2.22 5.03
N GLU A 141 22.90 -1.02 5.58
CA GLU A 141 24.15 -0.26 5.48
C GLU A 141 25.30 -0.93 6.24
N LEU A 142 25.04 -1.46 7.45
CA LEU A 142 26.03 -2.19 8.24
C LEU A 142 26.48 -3.50 7.58
N ARG A 143 25.63 -4.14 6.76
CA ARG A 143 25.94 -5.43 6.13
C ARG A 143 26.47 -5.31 4.71
N PHE A 144 26.03 -4.33 3.91
CA PHE A 144 26.23 -4.28 2.46
C PHE A 144 26.86 -2.99 1.91
N ASN A 145 27.34 -2.07 2.77
CA ASN A 145 27.93 -0.77 2.40
C ASN A 145 26.93 0.27 1.84
N LYS A 146 27.31 1.56 1.91
CA LYS A 146 26.51 2.72 1.45
C LYS A 146 26.01 2.63 0.00
N VAL A 147 26.69 1.86 -0.85
CA VAL A 147 26.37 1.69 -2.27
C VAL A 147 24.97 1.09 -2.46
N VAL A 148 24.60 0.08 -1.65
CA VAL A 148 23.28 -0.57 -1.77
C VAL A 148 22.15 0.39 -1.38
N ARG A 149 22.39 1.31 -0.43
CA ARG A 149 21.44 2.35 -0.04
C ARG A 149 21.15 3.33 -1.19
N PHE A 150 22.20 3.73 -1.91
CA PHE A 150 22.05 4.60 -3.09
C PHE A 150 21.34 3.88 -4.23
N ALA A 151 21.68 2.63 -4.51
CA ALA A 151 21.02 1.83 -5.55
C ALA A 151 19.52 1.64 -5.25
N ALA A 152 19.15 1.29 -4.01
CA ALA A 152 17.75 1.11 -3.61
C ALA A 152 16.94 2.41 -3.75
N THR A 153 17.51 3.54 -3.33
CA THR A 153 16.87 4.86 -3.48
C THR A 153 16.67 5.22 -4.95
N LEU A 154 17.69 5.00 -5.79
CA LEU A 154 17.61 5.28 -7.22
C LEU A 154 16.52 4.44 -7.90
N ILE A 155 16.47 3.13 -7.62
CA ILE A 155 15.44 2.24 -8.15
C ILE A 155 14.05 2.69 -7.69
N TYR A 156 13.89 3.08 -6.43
CA TYR A 156 12.60 3.56 -5.90
C TYR A 156 12.13 4.85 -6.58
N ILE A 157 13.04 5.81 -6.79
CA ILE A 157 12.73 7.06 -7.50
C ILE A 157 12.30 6.76 -8.93
N LEU A 158 13.06 5.93 -9.65
CA LEU A 158 12.74 5.54 -11.03
C LEU A 158 11.37 4.84 -11.13
N GLN A 159 11.06 3.93 -10.20
CA GLN A 159 9.75 3.26 -10.12
C GLN A 159 8.61 4.27 -9.92
N THR A 160 8.81 5.26 -9.04
CA THR A 160 7.80 6.26 -8.70
C THR A 160 7.54 7.20 -9.88
N VAL A 161 8.60 7.71 -10.51
CA VAL A 161 8.51 8.57 -11.70
C VAL A 161 7.81 7.82 -12.84
N ARG A 162 8.17 6.56 -13.08
CA ARG A 162 7.55 5.75 -14.14
C ARG A 162 6.06 5.55 -13.91
N ARG A 163 5.63 5.20 -12.69
CA ARG A 163 4.20 5.07 -12.34
C ARG A 163 3.43 6.38 -12.55
N ARG A 164 3.99 7.52 -12.14
CA ARG A 164 3.34 8.83 -12.28
C ARG A 164 3.25 9.28 -13.74
N CYS A 165 4.29 9.03 -14.54
CA CYS A 165 4.30 9.36 -15.96
C CYS A 165 3.30 8.51 -16.77
N GLN A 166 3.11 7.24 -16.40
CA GLN A 166 2.12 6.37 -17.03
C GLN A 166 0.68 6.82 -16.73
N SER A 167 0.40 7.22 -15.49
CA SER A 167 -0.91 7.78 -15.12
C SER A 167 -1.26 9.08 -15.87
N LEU A 168 -0.27 9.87 -16.31
CA LEU A 168 -0.49 11.07 -17.13
C LEU A 168 -0.72 10.73 -18.61
N ARG A 169 -0.17 9.60 -19.09
CA ARG A 169 -0.37 9.12 -20.46
C ARG A 169 -1.79 8.57 -20.67
N ASP A 170 -2.33 7.85 -19.69
CA ASP A 170 -3.68 7.29 -19.75
C ASP A 170 -4.79 8.35 -19.60
N GLY A 171 -4.50 9.52 -19.03
CA GLY A 171 -5.46 10.63 -18.88
C GLY A 171 -5.56 11.58 -20.09
N SER A 172 -4.78 11.33 -21.16
CA SER A 172 -4.71 12.16 -22.36
C SER A 172 -5.40 11.52 -23.58
N THR A 173 -6.09 10.39 -23.41
CA THR A 173 -6.87 9.70 -24.45
C THR A 173 -8.32 9.61 -24.00
#